data_AF-A0A958PS44-F1
#
_entry.id   AF-A0A958PS44-F1
#
_cell.length_a   1.000
_cell.length_b   1.000
_cell.length_c   1.000
_cell.angle_alpha   90.00
_cell.angle_beta   90.00
_cell.angle_gamma   90.00
#
_symmetry.space_group_name_H-M   'P 1'
#
loop_
_entity.id
_entity.type
_entity.pdbx_description
1 polymer ?
#
loop_
_entity_poly.entity_id
_entity_poly.type
_entity_poly.pdbx_seq_one_letter_code
_entity_poly.pdbx_strand_id
1 'polypeptide(L)'
;MKSILNLMSLIALVSSLFAFSAQARTARGGHDGVRPGETCSFIASKNAYYGSECANVIAKAEYISSEASAGCYAVAEGNAYYGYTCMQNILNKDYQPDAVDVCITIAGSNAYYGSECLKVIGDKEYRHGVADSCKATAKSNAYYGYTCMQKSGVKMENPGAGGRRCMPMDQIANRLNNSINAMERGNYYRSENIQRGLLRQLRNCR
;
A
#
# COMPACT_ATOMS: atom_id res chain seq x y z
N MET A 1 28.79 42.26 0.59
CA MET A 1 27.53 42.21 -0.20
C MET A 1 27.57 41.30 -1.44
N LYS A 2 28.73 40.80 -1.92
CA LYS A 2 28.79 39.86 -3.06
C LYS A 2 28.48 38.39 -2.74
N SER A 3 28.55 37.97 -1.47
CA SER A 3 28.33 36.54 -1.11
C SER A 3 26.87 36.12 -0.93
N ILE A 4 25.93 37.07 -0.80
CA ILE A 4 24.50 36.76 -0.60
C ILE A 4 23.79 36.49 -1.95
N LEU A 5 24.26 37.11 -3.04
CA LEU A 5 23.69 36.89 -4.39
C LEU A 5 23.97 35.47 -4.94
N ASN A 6 25.02 34.78 -4.48
CA ASN A 6 25.32 33.41 -4.93
C ASN A 6 24.43 32.34 -4.26
N LEU A 7 23.87 32.62 -3.07
CA LEU A 7 23.04 31.65 -2.37
C LEU A 7 21.62 31.56 -2.96
N MET A 8 21.09 32.69 -3.45
CA MET A 8 19.75 32.71 -4.04
C MET A 8 19.69 32.11 -5.45
N SER A 9 20.77 32.18 -6.23
CA SER A 9 20.85 31.47 -7.52
C SER A 9 20.98 29.96 -7.36
N LEU A 10 21.62 29.47 -6.28
CA LEU A 10 21.68 28.03 -5.99
C LEU A 10 20.32 27.46 -5.59
N ILE A 11 19.52 28.21 -4.81
CA ILE A 11 18.18 27.77 -4.37
C ILE A 11 17.20 27.72 -5.56
N ALA A 12 17.32 28.65 -6.52
CA ALA A 12 16.53 28.64 -7.75
C ALA A 12 16.87 27.46 -8.68
N LEU A 13 18.14 27.04 -8.73
CA LEU A 13 18.60 25.88 -9.53
C LEU A 13 18.20 24.52 -8.91
N VAL A 14 18.18 24.41 -7.57
CA VAL A 14 17.67 23.19 -6.91
C VAL A 14 16.15 23.08 -7.08
N SER A 15 15.42 24.19 -7.06
CA SER A 15 13.96 24.20 -7.21
C SER A 15 13.49 23.81 -8.63
N SER A 16 14.31 24.02 -9.66
CA SER A 16 14.00 23.66 -11.04
C SER A 16 14.36 22.21 -11.39
N LEU A 17 15.18 21.54 -10.58
CA LEU A 17 15.43 20.09 -10.66
C LEU A 17 14.29 19.25 -10.05
N PHE A 18 13.49 19.81 -9.12
CA PHE A 18 12.32 19.13 -8.54
C PHE A 18 11.02 19.28 -9.34
N ALA A 19 11.00 20.16 -10.36
CA ALA A 19 9.81 20.38 -11.19
C ALA A 19 9.70 19.40 -12.37
N PHE A 20 10.76 18.67 -12.73
CA PHE A 20 10.78 17.76 -13.88
C PHE A 20 10.40 16.30 -13.59
N SER A 21 10.16 15.93 -12.33
CA SER A 21 9.70 14.57 -11.97
C SER A 21 8.19 14.42 -11.88
N ALA A 22 7.41 15.49 -12.09
CA ALA A 22 5.95 15.48 -11.92
C ALA A 22 5.15 15.09 -13.19
N GLN A 23 5.79 14.92 -14.35
CA GLN A 23 5.10 14.66 -15.62
C GLN A 23 5.40 13.30 -16.30
N ALA A 24 5.99 12.33 -15.61
CA ALA A 24 6.32 11.02 -16.20
C ALA A 24 5.73 9.79 -15.48
N ARG A 25 4.57 9.92 -14.81
CA ARG A 25 3.83 8.76 -14.26
C ARG A 25 2.33 8.84 -14.55
N THR A 26 1.99 9.05 -15.81
CA THR A 26 0.72 8.57 -16.34
C THR A 26 1.01 7.39 -17.28
N ALA A 27 0.21 6.34 -17.12
CA ALA A 27 0.13 5.12 -17.93
C ALA A 27 0.99 3.91 -17.51
N ARG A 28 0.27 2.93 -16.93
CA ARG A 28 0.55 1.47 -16.92
C ARG A 28 1.76 0.97 -16.11
N GLY A 29 1.48 0.31 -14.99
CA GLY A 29 2.30 -0.79 -14.47
C GLY A 29 2.81 -0.60 -13.04
N GLY A 30 2.30 -1.42 -12.12
CA GLY A 30 2.99 -1.84 -10.89
C GLY A 30 3.26 -0.76 -9.84
N HIS A 31 2.37 -0.64 -8.86
CA HIS A 31 2.74 -0.17 -7.52
C HIS A 31 3.50 -1.25 -6.72
N ASP A 32 4.17 -2.18 -7.41
CA ASP A 32 4.93 -3.26 -6.82
C ASP A 32 6.23 -2.68 -6.25
N GLY A 33 6.32 -2.58 -4.92
CA GLY A 33 7.60 -2.40 -4.23
C GLY A 33 7.89 -1.04 -3.60
N VAL A 34 6.90 -0.17 -3.36
CA VAL A 34 7.16 1.01 -2.51
C VAL A 34 7.48 0.54 -1.09
N ARG A 35 8.66 0.91 -0.60
CA ARG A 35 9.11 0.53 0.74
C ARG A 35 8.47 1.47 1.77
N PRO A 36 8.12 0.99 2.98
CA PRO A 36 7.58 1.84 4.05
C PRO A 36 8.40 3.10 4.33
N GLY A 37 9.73 3.01 4.27
CA GLY A 37 10.63 4.16 4.44
C GLY A 37 10.53 5.20 3.32
N GLU A 38 10.24 4.78 2.08
CA GLU A 38 10.04 5.70 0.96
C GLU A 38 8.72 6.47 1.14
N THR A 39 7.65 5.79 1.57
CA THR A 39 6.39 6.45 1.92
C THR A 39 6.56 7.47 3.04
N CYS A 40 7.28 7.12 4.13
CA CYS A 40 7.55 8.07 5.20
C CYS A 40 8.44 9.23 4.76
N SER A 41 9.44 8.99 3.91
CA SER A 41 10.29 10.05 3.34
C SER A 41 9.49 11.01 2.47
N PHE A 42 8.56 10.48 1.67
CA PHE A 42 7.65 11.29 0.87
C PHE A 42 6.70 12.11 1.75
N ILE A 43 6.12 11.52 2.80
CA ILE A 43 5.32 12.26 3.79
C ILE A 43 6.16 13.37 4.43
N ALA A 44 7.41 13.08 4.81
CA ALA A 44 8.34 14.06 5.39
C ALA A 44 8.61 15.24 4.46
N SER A 45 8.71 14.98 3.15
CA SER A 45 8.91 16.04 2.14
C SER A 45 7.73 17.03 2.06
N LYS A 46 6.53 16.59 2.45
CA LYS A 46 5.33 17.43 2.52
C LYS A 46 5.08 18.03 3.90
N ASN A 47 5.41 17.29 4.94
CA ASN A 47 5.29 17.70 6.33
C ASN A 47 6.26 16.90 7.21
N ALA A 48 7.29 17.57 7.72
CA ALA A 48 8.34 16.94 8.51
C ALA A 48 7.83 16.28 9.80
N TYR A 49 6.82 16.87 10.47
CA TYR A 49 6.23 16.30 11.68
C TYR A 49 5.58 14.94 11.40
N TYR A 50 4.70 14.85 10.38
CA TYR A 50 4.09 13.58 9.99
C TYR A 50 5.10 12.58 9.43
N GLY A 51 6.17 13.06 8.79
CA GLY A 51 7.28 12.20 8.33
C GLY A 51 8.03 11.54 9.49
N SER A 52 8.36 12.31 10.53
CA SER A 52 8.99 11.79 11.75
C SER A 52 8.08 10.80 12.48
N GLU A 53 6.79 11.12 12.61
CA GLU A 53 5.82 10.20 13.22
C GLU A 53 5.64 8.92 12.40
N CYS A 54 5.67 9.01 11.07
CA CYS A 54 5.69 7.84 10.19
C CYS A 54 6.94 6.97 10.41
N ALA A 55 8.12 7.58 10.59
CA ALA A 55 9.35 6.85 10.91
C ALA A 55 9.23 6.09 12.25
N ASN A 56 8.60 6.70 13.25
CA ASN A 56 8.31 6.05 14.53
C ASN A 56 7.33 4.87 14.39
N VAL A 57 6.36 4.99 13.48
CA VAL A 57 5.39 3.94 13.16
C VAL A 57 6.07 2.71 12.55
N ILE A 58 6.94 2.91 11.54
CA ILE A 58 7.64 1.79 10.90
C ILE A 58 8.63 1.11 11.85
N ALA A 59 9.25 1.86 12.77
CA ALA A 59 10.20 1.31 13.74
C ALA A 59 9.54 0.38 14.76
N LYS A 60 8.24 0.54 14.99
CA LYS A 60 7.44 -0.29 15.92
C LYS A 60 6.69 -1.42 15.23
N ALA A 61 6.73 -1.48 13.90
CA ALA A 61 6.01 -2.49 13.13
C ALA A 61 6.81 -3.80 13.09
N GLU A 62 6.12 -4.92 13.33
CA GLU A 62 6.70 -6.25 13.06
C GLU A 62 6.75 -6.50 11.55
N TYR A 63 5.73 -6.03 10.85
CA TYR A 63 5.56 -6.20 9.42
C TYR A 63 4.70 -5.09 8.80
N ILE A 64 5.04 -4.70 7.58
CA ILE A 64 4.24 -3.81 6.73
C ILE A 64 4.24 -4.38 5.32
N SER A 65 3.06 -4.60 4.75
CA SER A 65 2.92 -4.96 3.34
C SER A 65 3.41 -3.81 2.46
N SER A 66 4.27 -4.11 1.49
CA SER A 66 4.73 -3.17 0.47
C SER A 66 3.61 -2.67 -0.43
N GLU A 67 2.65 -3.53 -0.73
CA GLU A 67 1.46 -3.20 -1.52
C GLU A 67 0.65 -2.15 -0.76
N ALA A 68 0.38 -2.41 0.53
CA ALA A 68 -0.30 -1.46 1.40
C ALA A 68 0.50 -0.16 1.57
N SER A 69 1.83 -0.25 1.63
CA SER A 69 2.71 0.92 1.69
C SER A 69 2.63 1.78 0.43
N ALA A 70 2.54 1.17 -0.75
CA ALA A 70 2.29 1.86 -2.00
C ALA A 70 0.89 2.49 -2.04
N GLY A 71 -0.10 1.82 -1.45
CA GLY A 71 -1.41 2.41 -1.17
C GLY A 71 -1.32 3.69 -0.33
N CYS A 72 -0.59 3.65 0.78
CA CYS A 72 -0.40 4.82 1.63
C CYS A 72 0.45 5.92 0.98
N TYR A 73 1.35 5.57 0.06
CA TYR A 73 2.05 6.53 -0.79
C TYR A 73 1.06 7.29 -1.67
N ALA A 74 0.16 6.58 -2.37
CA ALA A 74 -0.88 7.22 -3.19
C ALA A 74 -1.83 8.11 -2.36
N VAL A 75 -2.14 7.71 -1.12
CA VAL A 75 -2.87 8.57 -0.17
C VAL A 75 -2.06 9.82 0.18
N ALA A 76 -0.76 9.66 0.48
CA ALA A 76 0.13 10.77 0.79
C ALA A 76 0.29 11.76 -0.37
N GLU A 77 0.12 11.32 -1.62
CA GLU A 77 0.09 12.19 -2.79
C GLU A 77 -1.03 13.23 -2.70
N GLY A 78 -2.21 12.84 -2.20
CA GLY A 78 -3.31 13.78 -1.95
C GLY A 78 -3.18 14.55 -0.64
N ASN A 79 -2.70 13.92 0.44
CA ASN A 79 -2.56 14.58 1.74
C ASN A 79 -1.58 13.85 2.68
N ALA A 80 -0.59 14.57 3.22
CA ALA A 80 0.43 14.00 4.10
C ALA A 80 -0.11 13.44 5.43
N TYR A 81 -1.10 14.09 6.04
CA TYR A 81 -1.73 13.62 7.28
C TYR A 81 -2.47 12.30 7.05
N TYR A 82 -3.23 12.18 5.96
CA TYR A 82 -3.90 10.92 5.63
C TYR A 82 -2.90 9.85 5.21
N GLY A 83 -1.79 10.20 4.56
CA GLY A 83 -0.70 9.27 4.25
C GLY A 83 -0.08 8.67 5.53
N TYR A 84 0.21 9.52 6.52
CA TYR A 84 0.69 9.09 7.84
C TYR A 84 -0.34 8.22 8.56
N THR A 85 -1.60 8.66 8.63
CA THR A 85 -2.69 7.90 9.25
C THR A 85 -2.87 6.54 8.56
N CYS A 86 -2.71 6.48 7.23
CA CYS A 86 -2.73 5.23 6.49
C CYS A 86 -1.60 4.30 6.95
N MET A 87 -0.37 4.79 7.05
CA MET A 87 0.78 4.00 7.51
C MET A 87 0.56 3.40 8.91
N GLN A 88 -0.13 4.12 9.81
CA GLN A 88 -0.53 3.58 11.12
C GLN A 88 -1.55 2.44 11.03
N ASN A 89 -2.43 2.47 10.05
CA ASN A 89 -3.54 1.53 9.92
C ASN A 89 -3.16 0.22 9.22
N ILE A 90 -2.04 0.19 8.48
CA ILE A 90 -1.59 -0.98 7.70
C ILE A 90 -0.61 -1.88 8.44
N LEU A 91 -0.23 -1.51 9.66
CA LEU A 91 0.74 -2.27 10.47
C LEU A 91 0.24 -3.67 10.76
N ASN A 92 1.10 -4.66 10.53
CA ASN A 92 0.88 -6.06 10.90
C ASN A 92 -0.41 -6.68 10.32
N LYS A 93 -0.89 -6.16 9.18
CA LYS A 93 -2.07 -6.69 8.49
C LYS A 93 -1.70 -7.28 7.15
N ASP A 94 -2.48 -8.27 6.73
CA ASP A 94 -2.39 -8.86 5.40
C ASP A 94 -3.31 -8.14 4.42
N TYR A 95 -2.81 -7.96 3.21
CA TYR A 95 -3.47 -7.21 2.15
C TYR A 95 -3.51 -8.02 0.86
N GLN A 96 -4.69 -8.07 0.23
CA GLN A 96 -4.80 -8.57 -1.13
C GLN A 96 -4.41 -7.47 -2.13
N PRO A 97 -3.46 -7.70 -3.04
CA PRO A 97 -2.99 -6.69 -3.99
C PRO A 97 -4.14 -6.05 -4.79
N ASP A 98 -5.08 -6.88 -5.22
CA ASP A 98 -6.24 -6.50 -6.03
C ASP A 98 -7.13 -5.49 -5.28
N ALA A 99 -7.29 -5.67 -3.96
CA ALA A 99 -8.07 -4.79 -3.09
C ALA A 99 -7.32 -3.48 -2.83
N VAL A 100 -6.00 -3.53 -2.64
CA VAL A 100 -5.15 -2.34 -2.50
C VAL A 100 -5.24 -1.47 -3.75
N ASP A 101 -5.23 -2.08 -4.93
CA ASP A 101 -5.40 -1.43 -6.23
C ASP A 101 -6.69 -0.59 -6.32
N VAL A 102 -7.78 -1.07 -5.71
CA VAL A 102 -9.03 -0.31 -5.58
C VAL A 102 -8.81 0.90 -4.68
N CYS A 103 -8.17 0.71 -3.52
CA CYS A 103 -7.90 1.81 -2.59
C CYS A 103 -6.97 2.88 -3.18
N ILE A 104 -6.00 2.50 -4.02
CA ILE A 104 -5.16 3.46 -4.78
C ILE A 104 -6.02 4.27 -5.75
N THR A 105 -6.94 3.61 -6.46
CA THR A 105 -7.89 4.30 -7.36
C THR A 105 -8.75 5.30 -6.58
N ILE A 106 -9.22 4.93 -5.39
CA ILE A 106 -9.98 5.81 -4.50
C ILE A 106 -9.12 6.97 -4.02
N ALA A 107 -7.86 6.71 -3.61
CA ALA A 107 -6.91 7.71 -3.12
C ALA A 107 -6.62 8.81 -4.15
N GLY A 108 -6.51 8.43 -5.44
CA GLY A 108 -6.32 9.38 -6.53
C GLY A 108 -7.46 10.40 -6.69
N SER A 109 -8.66 10.06 -6.24
CA SER A 109 -9.82 10.96 -6.21
C SER A 109 -10.01 11.64 -4.85
N ASN A 110 -9.71 10.94 -3.74
CA ASN A 110 -9.85 11.45 -2.39
C ASN A 110 -8.96 10.69 -1.40
N ALA A 111 -7.96 11.39 -0.84
CA ALA A 111 -6.99 10.81 0.08
C ALA A 111 -7.62 10.25 1.37
N TYR A 112 -8.64 10.92 1.93
CA TYR A 112 -9.33 10.44 3.13
C TYR A 112 -9.97 9.07 2.89
N TYR A 113 -10.76 8.92 1.81
CA TYR A 113 -11.37 7.64 1.48
C TYR A 113 -10.36 6.58 1.05
N GLY A 114 -9.23 6.97 0.43
CA GLY A 114 -8.13 6.05 0.17
C GLY A 114 -7.53 5.47 1.45
N SER A 115 -7.30 6.33 2.45
CA SER A 115 -6.81 5.92 3.78
C SER A 115 -7.80 5.01 4.50
N GLU A 116 -9.08 5.40 4.56
CA GLU A 116 -10.11 4.57 5.18
C GLU A 116 -10.31 3.24 4.43
N CYS A 117 -10.15 3.22 3.11
CA CYS A 117 -10.16 2.00 2.32
C CYS A 117 -9.05 1.03 2.79
N LEU A 118 -7.79 1.48 2.86
CA LEU A 118 -6.66 0.65 3.31
C LEU A 118 -6.84 0.15 4.74
N LYS A 119 -7.47 0.94 5.60
CA LYS A 119 -7.81 0.50 6.96
C LYS A 119 -8.83 -0.64 6.99
N VAL A 120 -9.86 -0.60 6.13
CA VAL A 120 -10.96 -1.59 6.16
C VAL A 120 -10.68 -2.86 5.37
N ILE A 121 -9.79 -2.83 4.37
CA ILE A 121 -9.45 -4.02 3.57
C ILE A 121 -8.37 -4.89 4.22
N GLY A 122 -7.67 -4.37 5.24
CA GLY A 122 -6.66 -5.13 5.97
C GLY A 122 -7.28 -6.34 6.67
N ASP A 123 -6.62 -7.48 6.55
CA ASP A 123 -7.06 -8.80 7.03
C ASP A 123 -8.42 -9.22 6.44
N LYS A 124 -8.74 -8.78 5.22
CA LYS A 124 -9.91 -9.24 4.49
C LYS A 124 -9.54 -9.93 3.19
N GLU A 125 -10.28 -10.98 2.90
CA GLU A 125 -10.26 -11.68 1.62
C GLU A 125 -11.43 -11.25 0.74
N TYR A 126 -11.13 -10.90 -0.51
CA TYR A 126 -12.08 -10.52 -1.53
C TYR A 126 -12.14 -11.60 -2.61
N ARG A 127 -13.34 -12.13 -2.85
CA ARG A 127 -13.57 -13.12 -3.92
C ARG A 127 -13.29 -12.49 -5.29
N HIS A 128 -12.89 -13.32 -6.24
CA HIS A 128 -12.63 -12.87 -7.62
C HIS A 128 -13.79 -12.07 -8.21
N GLY A 129 -13.45 -10.97 -8.90
CA GLY A 129 -14.39 -10.04 -9.52
C GLY A 129 -14.99 -8.97 -8.60
N VAL A 130 -14.91 -9.14 -7.27
CA VAL A 130 -15.40 -8.12 -6.31
C VAL A 130 -14.54 -6.86 -6.36
N ALA A 131 -13.21 -7.02 -6.34
CA ALA A 131 -12.28 -5.89 -6.44
C ALA A 131 -12.48 -5.11 -7.75
N ASP A 132 -12.64 -5.80 -8.89
CA ASP A 132 -12.89 -5.17 -10.18
C ASP A 132 -14.22 -4.38 -10.20
N SER A 133 -15.28 -4.97 -9.62
CA SER A 133 -16.58 -4.31 -9.49
C SER A 133 -16.48 -3.04 -8.64
N CYS A 134 -15.82 -3.13 -7.48
CA CYS A 134 -15.59 -1.97 -6.62
C CYS A 134 -14.67 -0.93 -7.28
N LYS A 135 -13.69 -1.34 -8.09
CA LYS A 135 -12.81 -0.45 -8.87
C LYS A 135 -13.60 0.35 -9.90
N ALA A 136 -14.53 -0.29 -10.60
CA ALA A 136 -15.42 0.39 -11.53
C ALA A 136 -16.27 1.46 -10.81
N THR A 137 -16.81 1.13 -9.63
CA THR A 137 -17.53 2.10 -8.79
C THR A 137 -16.62 3.24 -8.31
N ALA A 138 -15.39 2.92 -7.88
CA ALA A 138 -14.41 3.89 -7.40
C ALA A 138 -14.02 4.94 -8.44
N LYS A 139 -13.95 4.55 -9.73
CA LYS A 139 -13.69 5.47 -10.85
C LYS A 139 -14.78 6.53 -11.00
N SER A 140 -16.03 6.19 -10.69
CA SER A 140 -17.14 7.13 -10.74
C SER A 140 -17.24 7.98 -9.47
N ASN A 141 -17.00 7.38 -8.31
CA ASN A 141 -17.06 8.08 -7.02
C ASN A 141 -16.24 7.36 -5.95
N ALA A 142 -15.32 8.10 -5.31
CA ALA A 142 -14.44 7.59 -4.26
C ALA A 142 -15.19 7.01 -3.05
N TYR A 143 -16.24 7.69 -2.59
CA TYR A 143 -17.05 7.25 -1.46
C TYR A 143 -17.79 5.93 -1.75
N TYR A 144 -18.33 5.77 -2.96
CA TYR A 144 -19.01 4.53 -3.34
C TYR A 144 -18.02 3.37 -3.55
N GLY A 145 -16.85 3.64 -4.12
CA GLY A 145 -15.77 2.65 -4.18
C GLY A 145 -15.35 2.17 -2.79
N TYR A 146 -15.12 3.12 -1.87
CA TYR A 146 -14.82 2.82 -0.47
C TYR A 146 -15.93 2.00 0.19
N THR A 147 -17.18 2.43 0.05
CA THR A 147 -18.35 1.72 0.62
C THR A 147 -18.47 0.31 0.07
N CYS A 148 -18.20 0.10 -1.22
CA CYS A 148 -18.15 -1.21 -1.85
C CYS A 148 -17.09 -2.10 -1.18
N MET A 149 -15.86 -1.61 -1.05
CA MET A 149 -14.77 -2.36 -0.39
C MET A 149 -15.05 -2.63 1.10
N GLN A 150 -15.66 -1.68 1.80
CA GLN A 150 -15.99 -1.80 3.21
C GLN A 150 -17.04 -2.89 3.46
N LYS A 151 -18.11 -2.91 2.66
CA LYS A 151 -19.22 -3.88 2.77
C LYS A 151 -18.89 -5.23 2.17
N SER A 152 -17.88 -5.26 1.31
CA SER A 152 -17.37 -6.49 0.70
C SER A 152 -16.19 -7.06 1.48
N GLY A 153 -15.78 -8.25 1.04
CA GLY A 153 -14.72 -9.00 1.65
C GLY A 153 -15.18 -9.69 2.93
N VAL A 154 -14.60 -10.85 3.20
CA VAL A 154 -14.78 -11.56 4.46
C VAL A 154 -13.53 -11.34 5.30
N LYS A 155 -13.68 -11.21 6.61
CA LYS A 155 -12.51 -11.24 7.50
C LYS A 155 -11.76 -12.54 7.21
N MET A 156 -10.46 -12.44 6.96
CA MET A 156 -9.60 -13.62 7.01
C MET A 156 -9.80 -14.22 8.40
N GLU A 157 -10.30 -15.46 8.47
CA GLU A 157 -10.41 -16.13 9.77
C GLU A 157 -9.03 -16.09 10.41
N ASN A 158 -9.00 -15.49 11.58
CA ASN A 158 -7.79 -15.17 12.31
C ASN A 158 -6.95 -16.46 12.48
N PRO A 159 -5.70 -16.53 11.99
CA PRO A 159 -4.81 -17.65 12.32
C PRO A 159 -4.46 -17.72 13.82
N GLY A 160 -4.96 -16.80 14.65
CA GLY A 160 -4.61 -16.66 16.07
C GLY A 160 -5.75 -16.80 17.09
N ALA A 161 -6.99 -17.15 16.72
CA ALA A 161 -8.07 -17.29 17.72
C ALA A 161 -8.98 -18.49 17.43
N GLY A 162 -8.66 -19.63 18.06
CA GLY A 162 -9.67 -20.66 18.37
C GLY A 162 -9.84 -21.83 17.40
N GLY A 163 -8.98 -21.99 16.40
CA GLY A 163 -8.93 -23.21 15.61
C GLY A 163 -7.65 -23.29 14.83
N ARG A 164 -6.79 -24.27 15.13
CA ARG A 164 -5.67 -24.67 14.25
C ARG A 164 -6.26 -25.23 12.96
N ARG A 165 -6.77 -24.37 12.07
CA ARG A 165 -7.09 -24.78 10.71
C ARG A 165 -5.98 -24.24 9.84
N CYS A 166 -5.08 -25.16 9.52
CA CYS A 166 -4.14 -24.95 8.46
C CYS A 166 -4.86 -24.59 7.18
N MET A 167 -4.22 -23.70 6.42
CA MET A 167 -4.62 -23.44 5.04
C MET A 167 -4.75 -24.79 4.33
N PRO A 168 -5.92 -25.10 3.76
CA PRO A 168 -6.09 -26.35 3.06
C PRO A 168 -5.16 -26.40 1.84
N MET A 169 -4.72 -27.60 1.47
CA MET A 169 -3.62 -27.80 0.52
C MET A 169 -3.87 -27.18 -0.86
N ASP A 170 -5.13 -27.04 -1.24
CA ASP A 170 -5.58 -26.36 -2.47
C ASP A 170 -5.26 -24.86 -2.44
N GLN A 171 -5.47 -24.19 -1.31
CA GLN A 171 -5.11 -22.78 -1.15
C GLN A 171 -3.60 -22.60 -1.11
N ILE A 172 -2.86 -23.52 -0.48
CA ILE A 172 -1.39 -23.51 -0.49
C ILE A 172 -0.89 -23.62 -1.93
N ALA A 173 -1.41 -24.58 -2.69
CA ALA A 173 -1.06 -24.80 -4.09
C ALA A 173 -1.39 -23.57 -4.96
N ASN A 174 -2.54 -22.93 -4.76
CA ASN A 174 -2.91 -21.72 -5.49
C ASN A 174 -1.98 -20.55 -5.18
N ARG A 175 -1.59 -20.35 -3.91
CA ARG A 175 -0.62 -19.31 -3.55
C ARG A 175 0.76 -19.61 -4.11
N LEU A 176 1.22 -20.86 -4.09
CA LEU A 176 2.46 -21.27 -4.74
C LEU A 176 2.42 -21.03 -6.26
N ASN A 177 1.33 -21.40 -6.93
CA ASN A 177 1.17 -21.13 -8.36
C ASN A 177 1.18 -19.63 -8.66
N ASN A 178 0.58 -18.81 -7.80
CA ASN A 178 0.65 -17.35 -7.93
C ASN A 178 2.07 -16.80 -7.71
N SER A 179 2.86 -17.41 -6.82
CA SER A 179 4.29 -17.11 -6.64
C SER A 179 5.10 -17.51 -7.87
N ILE A 180 4.86 -18.69 -8.44
CA ILE A 180 5.51 -19.17 -9.67
C ILE A 180 5.18 -18.26 -10.85
N ASN A 181 3.90 -17.96 -11.07
CA ASN A 181 3.45 -17.03 -12.11
C ASN A 181 4.06 -15.63 -11.94
N ALA A 182 4.29 -15.19 -10.69
CA ALA A 182 4.97 -13.92 -10.42
C ALA A 182 6.46 -14.00 -10.81
N MET A 183 7.15 -15.10 -10.51
CA MET A 183 8.56 -15.31 -10.93
C MET A 183 8.69 -15.41 -12.45
N GLU A 184 7.80 -16.12 -13.12
CA GLU A 184 7.78 -16.24 -14.59
C GLU A 184 7.60 -14.89 -15.29
N ARG A 185 6.93 -13.95 -14.63
CA ARG A 185 6.75 -12.57 -15.11
C ARG A 185 7.86 -11.61 -14.65
N GLY A 186 8.93 -12.13 -14.04
CA GLY A 186 10.06 -11.34 -13.52
C GLY A 186 9.75 -10.56 -12.24
N ASN A 187 8.60 -10.81 -11.59
CA ASN A 187 8.18 -10.16 -10.36
C ASN A 187 8.60 -10.98 -9.13
N TYR A 188 9.91 -11.05 -8.93
CA TYR A 188 10.54 -11.81 -7.84
C TYR A 188 10.10 -11.33 -6.46
N TYR A 189 9.85 -10.04 -6.31
CA TYR A 189 9.43 -9.44 -5.04
C TYR A 189 8.02 -9.88 -4.62
N ARG A 190 7.06 -9.88 -5.56
CA ARG A 190 5.72 -10.43 -5.33
C ARG A 190 5.77 -11.91 -4.97
N SER A 191 6.63 -12.67 -5.65
CA SER A 191 6.85 -14.09 -5.31
C SER A 191 7.35 -14.27 -3.87
N GLU A 192 8.34 -13.48 -3.48
CA GLU A 192 8.92 -13.54 -2.13
C GLU A 192 7.89 -13.19 -1.04
N ASN A 193 7.06 -12.18 -1.26
CA ASN A 193 5.98 -11.82 -0.33
C ASN A 193 4.96 -12.96 -0.16
N ILE A 194 4.57 -13.61 -1.27
CA ILE A 194 3.65 -14.74 -1.23
C ILE A 194 4.27 -15.92 -0.47
N GLN A 195 5.55 -16.21 -0.70
CA GLN A 195 6.27 -17.29 -0.01
C GLN A 195 6.43 -17.00 1.49
N ARG A 196 6.77 -15.77 1.87
CA ARG A 196 6.87 -15.35 3.28
C ARG A 196 5.52 -15.44 3.99
N GLY A 197 4.44 -15.06 3.31
CA GLY A 197 3.07 -15.21 3.84
C GLY A 197 2.68 -16.67 4.06
N LEU A 198 2.99 -17.54 3.10
CA LEU A 198 2.81 -18.99 3.22
C LEU A 198 3.60 -19.59 4.38
N LEU A 199 4.88 -19.23 4.52
CA LEU A 199 5.75 -19.74 5.60
C LEU A 199 5.24 -19.37 7.00
N ARG A 200 4.69 -18.16 7.19
CA ARG A 200 4.10 -17.78 8.49
C ARG A 200 2.86 -18.61 8.81
N GLN A 201 1.99 -18.82 7.84
CA GLN A 201 0.78 -19.63 8.03
C GLN A 201 1.11 -21.10 8.30
N LEU A 202 2.13 -21.66 7.62
CA LEU A 202 2.62 -23.01 7.87
C LEU A 202 3.35 -23.13 9.23
N ARG A 203 3.99 -22.07 9.71
CA ARG A 203 4.63 -22.07 11.05
C ARG A 203 3.59 -22.09 12.16
N ASN A 204 2.45 -21.42 11.97
CA ASN A 204 1.35 -21.39 12.93
C ASN A 204 0.48 -22.68 12.91
N CYS A 205 0.90 -23.68 12.12
CA CYS A 205 0.25 -24.96 11.91
C CYS A 205 0.90 -26.14 12.63
N ARG A 206 2.05 -25.94 13.28
CA ARG A 206 2.71 -26.93 14.14
C ARG A 206 2.24 -26.75 15.58
#